data_AF-A0A1I6GWP5-F1
#
_entry.id   AF-A0A1I6GWP5-F1
#
_cell.length_a   1.000
_cell.length_b   1.000
_cell.length_c   1.000
_cell.angle_alpha   90.00
_cell.angle_beta   90.00
_cell.angle_gamma   90.00
#
_symmetry.space_group_name_H-M   'P 1'
#
loop_
_entity.id
_entity.type
_entity.pdbx_description
1 polymer ?
#
loop_
_entity_poly.entity_id
_entity_poly.type
_entity_poly.pdbx_seq_one_letter_code
_entity_poly.pdbx_strand_id
1 'polypeptide(L)' 'MSGTATDASEAKAYYHVVCRDCLTESVQTDAETAERVRRRHESETGHVVAVGSI' A
#
# COMPACT_ATOMS: atom_id res chain seq x y z
N MET A 1 -15.71 -30.81 -16.11
CA MET A 1 -15.17 -30.22 -14.87
C MET A 1 -15.44 -28.74 -14.95
N SER A 2 -16.60 -28.32 -14.46
CA SER A 2 -17.10 -26.96 -14.61
C SER A 2 -16.36 -26.06 -13.63
N GLY A 3 -15.50 -25.18 -14.16
CA GLY A 3 -14.85 -24.14 -13.39
C GLY A 3 -15.89 -23.12 -12.94
N THR A 4 -16.23 -23.15 -11.67
CA THR A 4 -16.92 -22.05 -11.01
C THR A 4 -15.93 -20.91 -10.91
N ALA A 5 -16.05 -19.93 -11.81
CA ALA A 5 -15.45 -18.63 -11.60
C ALA A 5 -16.10 -18.05 -10.34
N THR A 6 -15.40 -18.19 -9.22
CA THR A 6 -15.68 -17.45 -8.00
C THR A 6 -15.51 -15.98 -8.38
N ASP A 7 -16.62 -15.30 -8.66
CA ASP A 7 -16.72 -13.85 -8.59
C ASP A 7 -16.60 -13.48 -7.10
N ALA A 8 -15.41 -13.68 -6.55
CA ALA A 8 -14.99 -12.97 -5.38
C ALA A 8 -14.64 -11.59 -5.92
N SER A 9 -15.60 -10.67 -5.85
CA SER A 9 -15.28 -9.26 -5.75
C SER A 9 -14.48 -9.08 -4.45
N GLU A 10 -13.23 -9.55 -4.44
CA GLU A 10 -12.24 -9.13 -3.46
C GLU A 10 -12.15 -7.64 -3.69
N ALA A 11 -12.82 -6.86 -2.84
CA ALA A 11 -12.67 -5.42 -2.83
C ALA A 11 -11.17 -5.16 -2.78
N LYS A 12 -10.59 -4.72 -3.91
CA LYS A 12 -9.15 -4.45 -4.00
C LYS A 12 -8.87 -3.38 -2.96
N ALA A 13 -8.26 -3.78 -1.85
CA ALA A 13 -7.85 -2.85 -0.82
C ALA A 13 -6.67 -2.06 -1.40
N TYR A 14 -6.84 -0.75 -1.50
CA TYR A 14 -5.75 0.13 -1.87
C TYR A 14 -5.12 0.67 -0.59
N TYR A 15 -3.83 0.96 -0.65
CA TYR A 15 -3.08 1.49 0.47
C TYR A 15 -2.34 2.73 0.01
N HIS A 16 -2.68 3.87 0.60
CA HIS A 16 -2.02 5.14 0.36
C HIS A 16 -0.82 5.29 1.30
N VAL A 17 0.35 5.52 0.73
CA VAL A 17 1.61 5.75 1.45
C VAL A 17 2.04 7.19 1.21
N VAL A 18 2.19 7.97 2.28
CA VAL A 18 2.46 9.42 2.21
C VAL A 18 3.64 9.80 3.09
N CYS A 19 4.61 10.51 2.50
CA CYS A 19 5.64 11.23 3.22
C CYS A 19 5.41 12.74 3.04
N ARG A 20 5.18 13.46 4.15
CA ARG A 20 4.91 14.90 4.11
C ARG A 20 6.18 15.74 3.99
N ASP A 21 7.30 15.25 4.51
CA ASP A 21 8.60 15.93 4.43
C ASP A 21 9.16 15.91 3.00
N CYS A 22 9.00 14.79 2.29
CA CYS A 22 9.39 14.69 0.88
C CYS A 22 8.34 15.23 -0.10
N LEU A 23 7.11 15.50 0.38
CA LEU A 23 5.95 15.83 -0.47
C LEU A 23 5.69 14.75 -1.55
N THR A 24 5.85 13.47 -1.18
CA THR A 24 5.65 12.32 -2.07
C THR A 24 4.56 11.42 -1.57
N GLU A 25 3.77 10.87 -2.51
CA GLU A 25 2.73 9.89 -2.24
C GLU A 25 2.75 8.74 -3.24
N SER A 26 2.28 7.57 -2.82
CA SER A 26 2.11 6.40 -3.70
C SER A 26 0.92 5.55 -3.26
N VAL A 27 0.36 4.77 -4.18
CA VAL A 27 -0.74 3.84 -3.90
C VAL A 27 -0.27 2.42 -4.20
N GLN A 28 -0.51 1.51 -3.26
CA GLN A 28 -0.22 0.08 -3.38
C GLN A 28 -1.50 -0.74 -3.32
N THR A 29 -1.50 -1.92 -3.93
CA THR A 29 -2.66 -2.83 -3.95
C THR A 29 -2.59 -3.91 -2.86
N ASP A 30 -1.55 -3.89 -2.05
CA ASP A 30 -1.33 -4.86 -0.98
C ASP A 30 -0.66 -4.21 0.24
N ALA A 31 -1.06 -4.67 1.43
CA ALA A 31 -0.62 -4.10 2.70
C ALA A 31 0.88 -4.29 2.93
N GLU A 32 1.41 -5.46 2.54
CA GLU A 32 2.81 -5.81 2.77
C GLU A 32 3.77 -4.94 1.95
N THR A 33 3.42 -4.62 0.71
CA THR A 33 4.17 -3.69 -0.13
C THR A 33 4.05 -2.28 0.40
N ALA A 34 2.87 -1.82 0.82
CA ALA A 34 2.71 -0.51 1.43
C ALA A 34 3.61 -0.34 2.67
N GLU A 35 3.62 -1.34 3.54
CA GLU A 35 4.46 -1.37 4.74
C GLU A 35 5.96 -1.44 4.41
N ARG A 36 6.35 -2.19 3.38
CA ARG A 36 7.74 -2.26 2.90
C ARG A 36 8.21 -0.92 2.36
N VAL A 37 7.37 -0.24 1.58
CA VAL A 37 7.66 1.10 1.04
C VAL A 37 7.82 2.09 2.19
N ARG A 38 6.93 2.05 3.19
CA ARG A 38 7.04 2.85 4.41
C ARG A 38 8.39 2.66 5.09
N ARG A 39 8.70 1.43 5.52
CA ARG A 39 9.94 1.13 6.26
C ARG A 39 11.19 1.50 5.49
N ARG A 40 11.20 1.22 4.18
CA ARG A 40 12.33 1.56 3.31
C ARG A 40 12.55 3.07 3.32
N HIS A 41 11.50 3.84 3.07
CA HIS A 41 11.58 5.29 3.04
C HIS A 41 11.99 5.88 4.40
N GLU A 42 11.40 5.39 5.50
CA GLU A 42 11.78 5.79 6.87
C GLU A 42 13.26 5.47 7.15
N SER A 43 13.77 4.32 6.70
CA SER A 43 15.17 3.94 6.89
C SER A 43 16.15 4.77 6.03
N GLU A 44 15.73 5.16 4.82
CA GLU A 44 16.57 5.90 3.87
C GLU A 44 16.61 7.40 4.21
N THR A 45 15.53 7.94 4.78
CA THR A 45 15.35 9.39 4.95
C THR A 45 15.25 9.83 6.41
N GLY A 46 14.86 8.94 7.33
CA GLY A 46 14.52 9.29 8.71
C GLY A 46 13.19 10.03 8.87
N HIS A 47 12.41 10.19 7.80
CA HIS A 47 11.10 10.86 7.85
C HIS A 47 10.00 9.94 8.37
N VAL A 48 8.89 10.53 8.83
CA VAL A 48 7.70 9.76 9.22
C VAL A 48 6.82 9.53 8.00
N VAL A 49 6.47 8.27 7.75
CA VAL A 49 5.63 7.90 6.60
C VAL A 49 4.30 7.33 7.08
N ALA A 50 3.20 7.92 6.62
CA ALA A 50 1.85 7.47 6.94
C ALA A 50 1.37 6.44 5.92
N VAL A 51 0.67 5.39 6.39
CA VAL A 51 0.01 4.38 5.55
C VAL A 51 -1.45 4.28 5.96
N GLY A 52 -2.37 4.37 4.99
CA GLY A 52 -3.81 4.20 5.22
C GLY A 52 -4.46 3.35 4.14
N SER A 53 -5.36 2.45 4.52
CA SER A 53 -6.20 1.72 3.58
C SER A 53 -7.32 2.62 3.05
N ILE A 54 -7.63 2.49 1.75
CA ILE A 54 -8.66 3.24 1.01
C ILE A 54 -9.61 2.28 0.31
#